data_AF-A0AAD5Y6Z1-F1
#
_entry.id   AF-A0AAD5Y6Z1-F1
#
_cell.length_a   1.000
_cell.length_b   1.000
_cell.length_c   1.000
_cell.angle_alpha   90.00
_cell.angle_beta   90.00
_cell.angle_gamma   90.00
#
_symmetry.space_group_name_H-M   'P 1'
#
loop_
_entity.id
_entity.type
_entity.pdbx_description
1 polymer ?
#
loop_
_entity_poly.entity_id
_entity_poly.type
_entity_poly.pdbx_seq_one_letter_code
_entity_poly.pdbx_strand_id
1 'polypeptide(L)'
;MNILVEAIEMLELDLQTSATAILYTYRYQKFQTKEEIKVPLNLISAAAIFLACKQTGSKRKLRDIVNVFYYIVSNQLLEIDELFWKLRDSVVYAEYLLLRVLGFDLLPDDLIREFVYTIERKRIERTKVQMMHYYLTKLIVLQDISELRLKKDYNTIIDTCLYLVHEREQNDKILKLVSQIQ
;
A
#
# COMPACT_ATOMS: atom_id res chain seq x y z
N MET A 1 -6.17 -5.64 -1.96
CA MET A 1 -4.73 -5.49 -1.70
C MET A 1 -3.88 -5.81 -2.93
N ASN A 2 -4.19 -6.86 -3.70
CA ASN A 2 -3.42 -7.22 -4.91
C ASN A 2 -3.30 -6.08 -5.94
N ILE A 3 -4.43 -5.45 -6.32
CA ILE A 3 -4.48 -4.32 -7.27
C ILE A 3 -3.66 -3.11 -6.80
N LEU A 4 -3.61 -2.84 -5.49
CA LEU A 4 -2.82 -1.72 -4.96
C LEU A 4 -1.32 -1.94 -5.18
N VAL A 5 -0.83 -3.14 -4.93
CA VAL A 5 0.59 -3.49 -5.10
C VAL A 5 0.97 -3.44 -6.58
N GLU A 6 0.13 -3.99 -7.45
CA GLU A 6 0.33 -3.92 -8.89
C GLU A 6 0.34 -2.46 -9.40
N ALA A 7 -0.57 -1.61 -8.92
CA ALA A 7 -0.57 -0.19 -9.26
C ALA A 7 0.69 0.54 -8.76
N ILE A 8 1.17 0.22 -7.56
CA ILE A 8 2.43 0.74 -7.00
C ILE A 8 3.62 0.40 -7.92
N GLU A 9 3.66 -0.82 -8.44
CA GLU A 9 4.69 -1.30 -9.37
C GLU A 9 4.64 -0.56 -10.70
N MET A 10 3.46 -0.53 -11.32
CA MET A 10 3.26 0.12 -12.62
C MET A 10 3.53 1.63 -12.57
N LEU A 11 3.24 2.27 -11.44
CA LEU A 11 3.53 3.69 -11.21
C LEU A 11 4.98 3.93 -10.77
N GLU A 12 5.78 2.88 -10.55
CA GLU A 12 7.16 2.94 -10.07
C GLU A 12 7.29 3.85 -8.82
N LEU A 13 6.39 3.69 -7.85
CA LEU A 13 6.43 4.52 -6.66
C LEU A 13 7.65 4.17 -5.81
N ASP A 14 8.22 5.20 -5.17
CA ASP A 14 9.28 4.99 -4.21
C ASP A 14 8.76 4.27 -2.95
N LEU A 15 9.71 3.87 -2.12
CA LEU A 15 9.41 3.09 -0.94
C LEU A 15 8.48 3.83 0.03
N GLN A 16 8.80 5.08 0.32
CA GLN A 16 8.07 5.89 1.28
C GLN A 16 6.62 6.14 0.83
N THR A 17 6.39 6.40 -0.46
CA THR A 17 5.05 6.61 -1.02
C THR A 17 4.24 5.33 -1.01
N SER A 18 4.87 4.21 -1.40
CA SER A 18 4.25 2.89 -1.37
C SER A 18 3.78 2.51 0.04
N ALA A 19 4.65 2.71 1.03
CA ALA A 19 4.36 2.49 2.44
C ALA A 19 3.12 3.24 2.92
N THR A 20 3.11 4.53 2.60
CA THR A 20 2.08 5.48 3.02
C THR A 20 0.73 5.12 2.39
N ALA A 21 0.71 4.79 1.10
CA ALA A 21 -0.50 4.38 0.39
C ALA A 21 -1.10 3.07 0.96
N ILE A 22 -0.25 2.10 1.28
CA ILE A 22 -0.67 0.84 1.91
C ILE A 22 -1.27 1.09 3.30
N LEU A 23 -0.62 1.92 4.12
CA LEU A 23 -1.11 2.28 5.45
C LEU A 23 -2.49 2.95 5.37
N TYR A 24 -2.67 3.92 4.47
CA TYR A 24 -3.95 4.61 4.31
C TYR A 24 -5.06 3.66 3.89
N THR A 25 -4.78 2.78 2.92
CA THR A 25 -5.74 1.77 2.46
C THR A 25 -6.14 0.84 3.60
N TYR A 26 -5.16 0.40 4.41
CA TYR A 26 -5.42 -0.45 5.55
C TYR A 26 -6.27 0.24 6.63
N ARG A 27 -5.95 1.48 7.00
CA ARG A 27 -6.74 2.26 7.98
C ARG A 27 -8.20 2.40 7.52
N TYR A 28 -8.43 2.60 6.22
CA TYR A 28 -9.77 2.58 5.66
C TYR A 28 -10.48 1.23 5.82
N GLN A 29 -9.80 0.12 5.54
CA GLN A 29 -10.40 -1.21 5.72
C GLN A 29 -10.79 -1.49 7.18
N LYS A 30 -10.00 -1.03 8.16
CA LYS A 30 -10.33 -1.12 9.60
C LYS A 30 -11.52 -0.25 9.99
N PHE A 31 -11.73 0.87 9.30
CA PHE A 31 -12.92 1.70 9.48
C PHE A 31 -14.16 1.04 8.87
N GLN A 32 -14.03 0.47 7.66
CA GLN A 32 -15.13 -0.17 6.93
C GLN A 32 -15.73 -1.39 7.64
N THR A 33 -14.98 -2.08 8.50
CA THR A 33 -15.55 -3.17 9.32
C THR A 33 -16.60 -2.70 10.32
N LYS A 34 -16.73 -1.39 10.54
CA LYS A 34 -17.67 -0.77 11.50
C LYS A 34 -18.87 -0.07 10.86
N GLU A 35 -18.87 0.11 9.53
CA GLU A 35 -19.79 1.01 8.82
C GLU A 35 -20.51 0.32 7.65
N GLU A 36 -21.71 0.80 7.29
CA GLU A 36 -22.55 0.20 6.24
C GLU A 36 -22.19 0.65 4.81
N ILE A 37 -21.68 1.88 4.62
CA ILE A 37 -21.39 2.42 3.29
C ILE A 37 -20.05 1.87 2.78
N LYS A 38 -20.10 1.10 1.70
CA LYS A 38 -18.92 0.47 1.11
C LYS A 38 -18.47 1.15 -0.18
N VAL A 39 -17.41 1.96 -0.09
CA VAL A 39 -16.67 2.39 -1.28
C VAL A 39 -15.81 1.23 -1.78
N PRO A 40 -15.76 0.99 -3.11
CA PRO A 40 -14.89 -0.04 -3.69
C PRO A 40 -13.42 0.15 -3.31
N LEU A 41 -12.75 -0.95 -2.95
CA LEU A 41 -11.38 -0.89 -2.45
C LEU A 41 -10.37 -0.43 -3.50
N ASN A 42 -10.60 -0.71 -4.78
CA ASN A 42 -9.79 -0.20 -5.89
C ASN A 42 -9.84 1.34 -5.97
N LEU A 43 -11.02 1.93 -5.79
CA LEU A 43 -11.18 3.38 -5.78
C LEU A 43 -10.48 4.01 -4.57
N ILE A 44 -10.61 3.40 -3.39
CA ILE A 44 -9.88 3.83 -2.19
C ILE A 44 -8.37 3.67 -2.37
N SER A 45 -7.91 2.59 -3.02
CA SER A 45 -6.48 2.37 -3.29
C SER A 45 -5.92 3.45 -4.21
N ALA A 46 -6.67 3.86 -5.24
CA ALA A 46 -6.29 4.95 -6.13
C ALA A 46 -6.22 6.29 -5.36
N ALA A 47 -7.21 6.57 -4.51
CA ALA A 47 -7.23 7.75 -3.66
C ALA A 47 -6.08 7.75 -2.63
N ALA A 48 -5.76 6.59 -2.05
CA ALA A 48 -4.67 6.42 -1.11
C ALA A 48 -3.30 6.67 -1.76
N ILE A 49 -3.08 6.16 -2.98
CA ILE A 49 -1.87 6.48 -3.76
C ILE A 49 -1.80 7.97 -4.05
N PHE A 50 -2.90 8.58 -4.50
CA PHE A 50 -2.91 10.00 -4.84
C PHE A 50 -2.59 10.88 -3.63
N LEU A 51 -3.20 10.57 -2.48
CA LEU A 51 -2.94 11.25 -1.22
C LEU A 51 -1.51 11.04 -0.72
N ALA A 52 -1.01 9.80 -0.78
CA ALA A 52 0.36 9.47 -0.41
C ALA A 52 1.38 10.24 -1.26
N CYS A 53 1.16 10.34 -2.57
CA CYS A 53 2.04 11.11 -3.46
C CYS A 53 2.13 12.59 -3.06
N LYS A 54 0.99 13.18 -2.68
CA LYS A 54 0.96 14.55 -2.16
C LYS A 54 1.70 14.70 -0.83
N GLN A 55 1.56 13.71 0.05
CA GLN A 55 2.18 13.74 1.37
C GLN A 55 3.70 13.53 1.34
N THR A 56 4.20 12.65 0.46
CA THR A 56 5.63 12.30 0.37
C THR A 56 6.39 13.16 -0.64
N GLY A 57 5.69 13.96 -1.45
CA GLY A 57 6.28 14.77 -2.51
C GLY A 57 6.55 14.00 -3.81
N SER A 58 6.03 12.77 -3.95
CA SER A 58 6.13 12.00 -5.18
C SER A 58 5.32 12.64 -6.32
N LYS A 59 5.97 12.85 -7.47
CA LYS A 59 5.38 13.52 -8.63
C LYS A 59 4.65 12.53 -9.52
N ARG A 60 3.46 12.09 -9.11
CA ARG A 60 2.52 11.34 -9.97
C ARG A 60 1.24 12.13 -10.20
N LYS A 61 0.81 12.23 -11.45
CA LYS A 61 -0.41 12.95 -11.79
C LYS A 61 -1.61 12.03 -11.53
N LEU A 62 -2.74 12.64 -11.16
CA LEU A 62 -4.00 11.90 -11.00
C LEU A 62 -4.38 11.13 -12.27
N ARG A 63 -4.08 11.68 -13.45
CA ARG A 63 -4.29 11.01 -14.73
C ARG A 63 -3.56 9.66 -14.83
N ASP A 64 -2.30 9.60 -14.40
CA ASP A 64 -1.49 8.38 -14.47
C ASP A 64 -2.07 7.31 -13.55
N ILE A 65 -2.50 7.71 -12.36
CA ILE A 65 -3.15 6.82 -11.38
C ILE A 65 -4.46 6.27 -11.97
N VAL A 66 -5.33 7.12 -12.50
CA VAL A 66 -6.60 6.69 -13.10
C VAL A 66 -6.35 5.72 -14.26
N ASN A 67 -5.39 6.02 -15.13
CA ASN A 67 -5.03 5.17 -16.26
C ASN A 67 -4.52 3.80 -15.81
N VAL A 68 -3.64 3.74 -14.81
CA VAL A 68 -3.11 2.48 -14.28
C VAL A 68 -4.21 1.64 -13.66
N PHE A 69 -5.07 2.23 -12.83
CA PHE A 69 -6.19 1.49 -12.23
C PHE A 69 -7.20 1.01 -13.27
N TYR A 70 -7.48 1.82 -14.29
CA TYR A 70 -8.33 1.39 -15.40
C TYR A 70 -7.70 0.24 -16.17
N TYR A 71 -6.40 0.33 -16.47
CA TYR A 71 -5.66 -0.73 -17.16
C TYR A 71 -5.65 -2.04 -16.37
N ILE A 72 -5.36 -2.01 -15.07
CA ILE A 72 -5.36 -3.23 -14.23
C ILE A 72 -6.74 -3.92 -14.24
N VAL A 73 -7.82 -3.14 -14.25
CA VAL A 73 -9.20 -3.69 -14.19
C VAL A 73 -9.71 -4.14 -15.57
N SER A 74 -9.40 -3.41 -16.63
CA SER A 74 -9.98 -3.62 -17.97
C SER A 74 -9.03 -4.27 -18.97
N ASN A 75 -7.72 -4.25 -18.69
CA ASN A 75 -6.64 -4.58 -19.62
C ASN A 75 -6.68 -3.73 -20.91
N GLN A 76 -7.19 -2.50 -20.82
CA GLN A 76 -7.35 -1.56 -21.93
C GLN A 76 -6.76 -0.18 -21.59
N LEU A 77 -6.39 0.57 -22.63
CA LEU A 77 -5.95 1.96 -22.47
C LEU A 77 -7.19 2.87 -22.37
N LEU A 78 -7.15 3.80 -21.42
CA LEU A 78 -8.23 4.75 -21.20
C LEU A 78 -8.11 5.95 -22.14
N GLU A 79 -9.15 6.19 -22.94
CA GLU A 79 -9.28 7.39 -23.75
C GLU A 79 -9.67 8.61 -22.89
N ILE A 80 -9.35 9.82 -23.36
CA ILE A 80 -9.74 11.04 -22.64
C ILE A 80 -11.17 11.44 -23.05
N ASP A 81 -12.15 10.76 -22.46
CA ASP A 81 -13.57 10.92 -22.75
C ASP A 81 -14.38 11.19 -21.47
N GLU A 82 -15.71 11.14 -21.55
CA GLU A 82 -16.60 11.31 -20.40
C GLU A 82 -16.32 10.31 -19.27
N LEU A 83 -15.97 9.06 -19.63
CA LEU A 83 -15.64 8.02 -18.66
C LEU A 83 -14.38 8.39 -17.88
N PHE A 84 -13.34 8.88 -18.54
CA PHE A 84 -12.12 9.35 -17.86
C PHE A 84 -12.45 10.43 -16.82
N TRP A 85 -13.23 11.45 -17.19
CA TRP A 85 -13.60 12.53 -16.26
C TRP A 85 -14.38 12.02 -15.06
N LYS A 86 -15.33 11.11 -15.29
CA LYS A 86 -16.11 10.47 -14.22
C LYS A 86 -15.25 9.66 -13.26
N LEU A 87 -14.30 8.88 -13.78
CA LEU A 87 -13.37 8.09 -12.96
C LEU A 87 -12.44 8.99 -12.15
N ARG A 88 -11.90 10.04 -12.79
CA ARG A 88 -11.06 11.03 -12.13
C ARG A 88 -11.79 11.70 -10.97
N ASP A 89 -13.04 12.13 -11.18
CA ASP A 89 -13.81 12.81 -10.15
C ASP A 89 -14.21 11.85 -9.01
N SER A 90 -14.42 10.58 -9.33
CA SER A 90 -14.63 9.53 -8.33
C SER A 90 -13.42 9.35 -7.41
N VAL A 91 -12.19 9.41 -7.96
CA VAL A 91 -10.96 9.32 -7.15
C VAL A 91 -10.82 10.54 -6.23
N VAL A 92 -11.13 11.74 -6.73
CA VAL A 92 -11.13 12.97 -5.93
C VAL A 92 -12.15 12.88 -4.80
N TYR A 93 -13.37 12.38 -5.07
CA TYR A 93 -14.37 12.16 -4.04
C TYR A 93 -13.92 11.15 -2.98
N ALA A 94 -13.36 10.02 -3.41
CA ALA A 94 -12.83 8.99 -2.52
C ALA A 94 -11.67 9.50 -1.66
N GLU A 95 -10.85 10.42 -2.18
CA GLU A 95 -9.82 11.09 -1.41
C GLU A 95 -10.40 11.91 -0.26
N TYR A 96 -11.44 12.72 -0.50
CA TYR A 96 -12.09 13.46 0.58
C TYR A 96 -12.65 12.56 1.68
N LEU A 97 -13.23 11.42 1.28
CA LEU A 97 -13.71 10.43 2.23
C LEU A 97 -12.56 9.82 3.02
N LEU A 98 -11.48 9.43 2.33
CA LEU A 98 -10.30 8.85 2.96
C LEU A 98 -9.67 9.81 3.98
N LEU A 99 -9.58 11.11 3.66
CA LEU A 99 -9.10 12.14 4.59
C LEU A 99 -9.91 12.17 5.90
N ARG A 100 -11.24 12.06 5.80
CA ARG A 100 -12.12 12.01 6.98
C ARG A 100 -11.90 10.74 7.79
N VAL A 101 -11.77 9.59 7.11
CA VAL A 101 -11.51 8.31 7.77
C VAL A 101 -10.16 8.31 8.50
N LEU A 102 -9.15 8.98 7.93
CA LEU A 102 -7.85 9.14 8.55
C LEU A 102 -7.83 10.21 9.65
N GLY A 103 -8.92 10.98 9.83
CA GLY A 103 -8.95 12.11 10.77
C GLY A 103 -7.86 13.15 10.49
N PHE A 104 -7.44 13.28 9.22
CA PHE A 104 -6.30 14.10 8.80
C PHE A 104 -4.94 13.72 9.44
N ASP A 105 -4.82 12.53 10.05
CA ASP A 105 -3.54 11.97 10.48
C ASP A 105 -2.78 11.36 9.28
N LEU A 106 -2.13 12.25 8.53
CA LEU A 106 -1.43 11.91 7.28
C LEU A 106 0.07 11.64 7.48
N LEU A 107 0.61 11.93 8.65
CA LEU A 107 2.04 11.74 8.88
C LEU A 107 2.37 10.24 8.78
N PRO A 108 3.41 9.85 8.02
CA PRO A 108 3.96 8.52 8.13
C PRO A 108 4.33 8.32 9.60
N ASP A 109 3.82 7.26 10.22
CA ASP A 109 4.21 6.86 11.56
C ASP A 109 5.75 6.80 11.64
N ASP A 110 6.36 7.12 12.79
CA ASP A 110 7.81 6.99 13.00
C ASP A 110 8.33 5.60 12.58
N LEU A 111 7.46 4.59 12.70
CA LEU A 111 7.68 3.24 12.22
C LEU A 111 7.94 3.15 10.70
N ILE A 112 7.21 3.87 9.85
CA ILE A 112 7.45 3.87 8.40
C ILE A 112 8.82 4.49 8.11
N ARG A 113 9.18 5.58 8.80
CA ARG A 113 10.50 6.22 8.65
C ARG A 113 11.63 5.25 9.03
N GLU A 114 11.52 4.61 10.18
CA GLU A 114 12.53 3.66 10.67
C GLU A 114 12.64 2.42 9.77
N PHE A 115 11.50 1.95 9.27
CA PHE A 115 11.45 0.83 8.33
C PHE A 115 12.11 1.17 6.98
N VAL A 116 11.81 2.34 6.39
CA VAL A 116 12.47 2.84 5.17
C VAL A 116 13.97 2.94 5.39
N TYR A 117 14.39 3.57 6.50
CA TYR A 117 15.80 3.73 6.86
C TYR A 117 16.53 2.39 6.97
N THR A 118 15.90 1.40 7.61
CA THR A 118 16.50 0.07 7.82
C THR A 118 16.65 -0.69 6.50
N ILE A 119 15.68 -0.58 5.60
CA ILE A 119 15.73 -1.21 4.27
C ILE A 119 16.84 -0.63 3.41
N GLU A 120 16.93 0.71 3.36
CA GLU A 120 17.96 1.41 2.61
C GLU A 120 19.36 1.02 3.13
N ARG A 121 19.52 0.95 4.46
CA ARG A 121 20.77 0.52 5.09
C ARG A 121 21.14 -0.94 4.77
N LYS A 122 20.16 -1.86 4.77
CA LYS A 122 20.37 -3.29 4.52
C LYS A 122 20.44 -3.66 3.02
N ARG A 123 20.26 -2.70 2.10
CA ARG A 123 20.27 -2.89 0.62
C ARG A 123 19.35 -4.02 0.13
N ILE A 124 18.14 -4.06 0.65
CA ILE A 124 17.17 -5.12 0.32
C ILE A 124 16.52 -4.84 -1.04
N GLU A 125 16.32 -5.89 -1.84
CA GLU A 125 15.71 -5.83 -3.18
C GLU A 125 14.26 -5.30 -3.14
N ARG A 126 13.88 -4.47 -4.12
CA ARG A 126 12.55 -3.82 -4.20
C ARG A 126 11.36 -4.77 -4.08
N THR A 127 11.44 -5.98 -4.63
CA THR A 127 10.37 -6.99 -4.56
C THR A 127 10.12 -7.47 -3.13
N LYS A 128 11.20 -7.69 -2.36
CA LYS A 128 11.11 -8.04 -0.93
C LYS A 128 10.49 -6.91 -0.12
N VAL A 129 10.69 -5.67 -0.56
CA VAL A 129 10.20 -4.49 0.13
C VAL A 129 8.67 -4.35 0.10
N GLN A 130 8.03 -4.77 -0.98
CA GLN A 130 6.56 -4.81 -1.06
C GLN A 130 5.97 -5.92 -0.18
N MET A 131 6.62 -7.08 -0.15
CA MET A 131 6.24 -8.16 0.77
C MET A 131 6.44 -7.74 2.23
N MET A 132 7.56 -7.11 2.57
CA MET A 132 7.78 -6.60 3.91
C MET A 132 6.76 -5.51 4.26
N HIS A 133 6.33 -4.68 3.32
CA HIS A 133 5.23 -3.75 3.54
C HIS A 133 3.90 -4.44 3.86
N TYR A 134 3.59 -5.52 3.15
CA TYR A 134 2.43 -6.35 3.44
C TYR A 134 2.50 -6.94 4.86
N TYR A 135 3.65 -7.49 5.26
CA TYR A 135 3.84 -8.05 6.61
C TYR A 135 3.91 -7.00 7.70
N LEU A 136 4.55 -5.85 7.45
CA LEU A 136 4.59 -4.73 8.37
C LEU A 136 3.18 -4.21 8.61
N THR A 137 2.42 -4.00 7.54
CA THR A 137 1.00 -3.62 7.66
C THR A 137 0.25 -4.69 8.45
N LYS A 138 0.42 -5.98 8.15
CA LYS A 138 -0.20 -7.12 8.86
C LYS A 138 0.20 -7.21 10.34
N LEU A 139 1.44 -6.91 10.71
CA LEU A 139 1.89 -6.90 12.10
C LEU A 139 1.35 -5.67 12.84
N ILE A 140 1.35 -4.51 12.18
CA ILE A 140 0.70 -3.29 12.65
C ILE A 140 -0.81 -3.51 12.86
N VAL A 141 -1.46 -4.27 11.96
CA VAL A 141 -2.87 -4.69 12.07
C VAL A 141 -3.10 -5.55 13.31
N LEU A 142 -2.22 -6.52 13.54
CA LEU A 142 -2.40 -7.56 14.56
C LEU A 142 -2.03 -7.10 15.97
N GLN A 143 -1.17 -6.09 16.12
CA GLN A 143 -0.66 -5.63 17.42
C GLN A 143 -1.26 -4.30 17.91
N ASP A 144 -2.17 -3.68 17.15
CA ASP A 144 -2.75 -2.36 17.39
C ASP A 144 -1.68 -1.24 17.48
N ILE A 145 -1.73 -0.28 16.54
CA ILE A 145 -0.73 0.81 16.39
C ILE A 145 -0.43 1.52 17.72
N SER A 146 -1.42 1.63 18.60
CA SER A 146 -1.35 2.21 19.94
C SER A 146 -0.31 1.56 20.84
N GLU A 147 -0.26 0.22 20.88
CA GLU A 147 0.69 -0.51 21.74
C GLU A 147 2.12 -0.47 21.16
N LEU A 148 2.24 -0.50 19.84
CA LEU A 148 3.53 -0.41 19.15
C LEU A 148 4.14 1.00 19.26
N ARG A 149 3.32 2.06 19.19
CA ARG A 149 3.74 3.45 19.44
C ARG A 149 4.30 3.62 20.85
N LEU A 150 3.74 2.91 21.85
CA LEU A 150 4.21 2.97 23.24
C LEU A 150 5.54 2.23 23.44
N LYS A 151 5.75 1.09 22.75
CA LYS A 151 6.96 0.28 22.94
C LYS A 151 8.19 0.81 22.20
N LYS A 152 8.05 1.62 21.14
CA LYS A 152 9.15 2.17 20.30
C LYS A 152 10.17 1.12 19.80
N ASP A 153 9.88 -0.17 19.92
CA ASP A 153 10.78 -1.25 19.51
C ASP A 153 10.56 -1.61 18.04
N TYR A 154 10.83 -0.62 17.18
CA TYR A 154 10.62 -0.72 15.75
C TYR A 154 11.57 -1.74 15.10
N ASN A 155 12.78 -1.90 15.64
CA ASN A 155 13.77 -2.84 15.14
C ASN A 155 13.29 -4.29 15.22
N THR A 156 12.70 -4.69 16.36
CA THR A 156 12.15 -6.05 16.52
C THR A 156 11.01 -6.32 15.54
N ILE A 157 10.15 -5.33 15.28
CA ILE A 157 9.05 -5.46 14.29
C ILE A 157 9.62 -5.62 12.88
N ILE A 158 10.60 -4.79 12.51
CA ILE A 158 11.26 -4.83 11.21
C ILE A 158 11.97 -6.17 11.00
N ASP A 159 12.72 -6.65 11.99
CA ASP A 159 13.42 -7.94 11.95
C ASP A 159 12.44 -9.12 11.88
N THR A 160 11.28 -9.02 12.54
CA THR A 160 10.20 -10.01 12.40
C THR A 160 9.60 -9.98 10.99
N CYS A 161 9.37 -8.81 10.41
CA CYS A 161 8.90 -8.68 9.02
C CYS A 161 9.89 -9.31 8.04
N LEU A 162 11.18 -9.05 8.24
CA LEU A 162 12.28 -9.60 7.44
C LEU A 162 12.31 -11.12 7.51
N TYR A 163 12.19 -11.67 8.71
CA TYR A 163 12.12 -13.11 8.94
C TYR A 163 10.93 -13.74 8.19
N LEU A 164 9.72 -13.18 8.33
CA LEU A 164 8.52 -13.69 7.67
C LEU A 164 8.60 -13.64 6.14
N VAL A 165 9.26 -12.62 5.59
CA VAL A 165 9.52 -12.56 4.14
C VAL A 165 10.48 -13.67 3.72
N HIS A 166 11.56 -13.88 4.47
CA HIS A 166 12.53 -14.93 4.15
C HIS A 166 11.94 -16.35 4.25
N GLU A 167 11.12 -16.60 5.27
CA GLU A 167 10.43 -17.88 5.46
C GLU A 167 9.45 -18.18 4.31
N ARG A 168 8.70 -17.18 3.84
CA ARG A 168 7.80 -17.35 2.69
C ARG A 168 8.56 -17.65 1.40
N GLU A 169 9.71 -17.02 1.17
CA GLU A 169 10.54 -17.33 -0.01
C GLU A 169 11.04 -18.77 0.00
N GLN A 170 11.42 -19.30 1.16
CA GLN A 170 11.81 -20.70 1.27
C GLN A 170 10.63 -21.63 0.95
N ASN A 171 9.44 -21.32 1.46
CA ASN A 171 8.24 -22.10 1.18
C ASN A 171 7.82 -22.05 -0.30
N ASP A 172 7.90 -20.88 -0.95
CA ASP A 172 7.58 -20.72 -2.37
C ASP A 172 8.61 -21.45 -3.27
N LYS A 173 9.89 -21.48 -2.88
CA LYS A 173 10.93 -22.27 -3.55
C LYS A 173 10.66 -23.78 -3.42
N ILE A 174 10.27 -24.23 -2.23
CA ILE A 174 9.92 -25.64 -1.98
C ILE A 174 8.70 -26.03 -2.81
N LEU A 175 7.65 -25.20 -2.84
CA LEU A 175 6.46 -25.43 -3.66
C LEU A 175 6.77 -25.52 -5.16
N LYS A 176 7.64 -24.64 -5.67
CA LYS A 176 8.11 -24.71 -7.07
C LYS A 176 8.88 -25.99 -7.37
N LEU A 177 9.78 -26.41 -6.47
CA LEU A 177 10.51 -27.67 -6.61
C LEU A 177 9.57 -28.89 -6.59
N VAL A 178 8.57 -28.89 -5.71
CA VAL A 178 7.56 -29.96 -5.65
C VAL A 178 6.71 -30.00 -6.92
N SER A 179 6.35 -28.85 -7.49
CA SER A 179 5.59 -28.78 -8.76
C SER A 179 6.38 -29.20 -9.99
N GLN A 180 7.72 -29.26 -9.92
CA GLN A 180 8.59 -29.74 -11.00
C GLN A 180 8.85 -31.25 -10.92
N ILE A 181 8.45 -31.89 -9.82
CA ILE A 181 8.59 -33.33 -9.58
C ILE A 181 7.27 -34.09 -9.92
N GLN A 182 6.18 -33.36 -10.23
CA GLN A 182 4.92 -33.90 -10.77
C GLN A 182 4.87 -33.76 -12.29
#